data_AF-A0A8T0QYL9-F1
#
_entry.id   AF-A0A8T0QYL9-F1
#
_cell.length_a   1.000
_cell.length_b   1.000
_cell.length_c   1.000
_cell.angle_alpha   90.00
_cell.angle_beta   90.00
_cell.angle_gamma   90.00
#
_symmetry.space_group_name_H-M   'P 1'
#
loop_
_entity.id
_entity.type
_entity.pdbx_description
1 polymer ?
#
loop_
_entity_poly.entity_id
_entity_poly.type
_entity_poly.pdbx_seq_one_letter_code
_entity_poly.pdbx_strand_id
1 'polypeptide(L)'
;MANNLIGQDRNTEAARGKSIHQTRPQNVQFEELPLDVLYSIISKLPPKEYARTSVLSSRWRCMWSECPRLTFDAAKICNGVRDDLHQHTDEFIHKVNAVLQKHQGMVVETLEIRIDFVDSLIHYLDNWIDFAVSSRTKNLTLDLKPLKFPGRNDHYMFPFKLLDDGSVRRLQHMQLSFVFLKLPSQFSGFPNLRKLYLQVVQASRKDLEHILSHCCKLEWLRIDRCNLNDELTVDGLLPHLLYLYVEHCKLTRIKFHAVNLATFRYDGEFIPIDLNHSSKLQNAYFRLNEAVSQKVLKGLPNVQCLTLRIGWQHLEKQWLWDNPLKFHHLRHLQLFMFSHFEHVDKILLYLISFLRATPFIEKLEVHYSGFALWLADVGPHRQDFGQCKYLYLKDMWITGFKAARGQLEFLLHVVENAPALEAITVDTKQRHSMDFSPYTDRGPPFEEARRIAKASLSTTSLPQNARLRVI
;
A
#
# COMPACT_ATOMS: atom_id res chain seq x y z
N MET A 1 -9.13 101.57 -18.97
CA MET A 1 -10.15 101.65 -17.90
C MET A 1 -10.78 100.27 -17.78
N ALA A 2 -10.95 99.64 -16.62
CA ALA A 2 -10.58 99.97 -15.24
C ALA A 2 -10.29 98.63 -14.51
N ASN A 3 -9.41 98.50 -13.50
CA ASN A 3 -9.41 99.09 -12.15
C ASN A 3 -10.75 98.89 -11.41
N ASN A 4 -10.71 98.27 -10.22
CA ASN A 4 -11.86 97.57 -9.59
C ASN A 4 -12.31 96.34 -10.44
N LEU A 5 -13.20 95.41 -10.05
CA LEU A 5 -14.06 95.30 -8.86
C LEU A 5 -13.86 93.95 -8.12
N ILE A 6 -13.88 94.03 -6.78
CA ILE A 6 -14.33 93.04 -5.76
C ILE A 6 -14.67 91.63 -6.30
N GLY A 7 -13.66 90.78 -6.50
CA GLY A 7 -13.78 89.51 -7.23
C GLY A 7 -14.37 88.32 -6.44
N GLN A 8 -15.42 87.72 -6.98
CA GLN A 8 -16.10 86.51 -6.51
C GLN A 8 -15.32 85.20 -6.77
N ASP A 9 -15.75 84.13 -6.08
CA ASP A 9 -15.79 82.72 -6.50
C ASP A 9 -14.54 82.04 -7.12
N ARG A 10 -14.23 80.83 -6.62
CA ARG A 10 -14.71 79.59 -7.28
C ARG A 10 -14.40 78.31 -6.52
N ASN A 11 -15.30 77.33 -6.68
CA ASN A 11 -15.17 75.95 -6.25
C ASN A 11 -13.94 75.25 -6.85
N THR A 12 -13.37 74.29 -6.12
CA THR A 12 -13.07 72.95 -6.69
C THR A 12 -12.95 71.90 -5.59
N GLU A 13 -13.49 70.72 -5.82
CA GLU A 13 -13.46 69.60 -4.88
C GLU A 13 -12.10 68.90 -4.86
N ALA A 14 -11.61 68.51 -3.69
CA ALA A 14 -10.64 67.43 -3.53
C ALA A 14 -10.71 66.83 -2.12
N ALA A 15 -10.91 65.52 -2.03
CA ALA A 15 -11.10 64.83 -0.76
C ALA A 15 -9.84 64.83 0.12
N ARG A 16 -10.01 65.07 1.43
CA ARG A 16 -9.10 64.59 2.47
C ARG A 16 -9.90 63.73 3.45
N GLY A 17 -9.59 62.44 3.45
CA GLY A 17 -10.38 61.42 4.13
C GLY A 17 -10.39 61.59 5.64
N LYS A 18 -11.54 61.30 6.26
CA LYS A 18 -11.60 61.01 7.69
C LYS A 18 -10.74 59.77 7.95
N SER A 19 -9.88 59.82 8.95
CA SER A 19 -9.11 58.65 9.40
C SER A 19 -10.09 57.55 9.81
N ILE A 20 -10.20 56.52 8.97
CA ILE A 20 -10.80 55.27 9.39
C ILE A 20 -9.84 54.68 10.41
N HIS A 21 -10.28 54.57 11.67
CA HIS A 21 -9.59 53.73 12.64
C HIS A 21 -9.60 52.30 12.12
N GLN A 22 -8.56 51.94 11.37
CA GLN A 22 -8.21 50.55 11.13
C GLN A 22 -7.88 49.96 12.51
N THR A 23 -8.88 49.31 13.12
CA THR A 23 -8.62 48.25 14.08
C THR A 23 -7.65 47.29 13.41
N ARG A 24 -6.37 47.36 13.81
CA ARG A 24 -5.41 46.31 13.46
C ARG A 24 -6.09 44.97 13.76
N PRO A 25 -6.02 43.98 12.87
CA PRO A 25 -6.42 42.64 13.27
C PRO A 25 -5.67 42.31 14.55
N GLN A 26 -6.40 41.91 15.60
CA GLN A 26 -5.75 41.46 16.82
C GLN A 26 -4.83 40.31 16.42
N ASN A 27 -3.52 40.49 16.59
CA ASN A 27 -2.56 39.43 16.39
C ASN A 27 -2.86 38.37 17.44
N VAL A 28 -3.63 37.35 17.07
CA VAL A 28 -3.98 36.22 17.93
C VAL A 28 -2.67 35.65 18.46
N GLN A 29 -2.37 35.89 19.74
CA GLN A 29 -1.19 35.33 20.37
C GLN A 29 -1.39 33.81 20.41
N PHE A 30 -0.37 33.03 20.06
CA PHE A 30 -0.49 31.57 20.12
C PHE A 30 -0.70 31.08 21.57
N GLU A 31 -0.31 31.92 22.53
CA GLU A 31 -0.47 31.80 23.96
C GLU A 31 -1.93 32.02 24.43
N GLU A 32 -2.75 32.74 23.66
CA GLU A 32 -4.17 33.00 23.97
C GLU A 32 -5.10 31.86 23.53
N LEU A 33 -4.58 30.90 22.74
CA LEU A 33 -5.39 29.77 22.28
C LEU A 33 -5.82 28.85 23.45
N PRO A 34 -7.07 28.35 23.42
CA PRO A 34 -7.54 27.28 24.30
C PRO A 34 -6.64 26.03 24.24
N LEU A 35 -6.52 25.32 25.37
CA LEU A 35 -5.64 24.15 25.48
C LEU A 35 -6.01 23.03 24.49
N ASP A 36 -7.29 22.77 24.27
CA ASP A 36 -7.82 21.80 23.31
C ASP A 36 -7.43 22.13 21.86
N VAL A 37 -7.43 23.41 21.48
CA VAL A 37 -6.95 23.86 20.16
C VAL A 37 -5.44 23.62 20.03
N LEU A 38 -4.66 23.95 21.06
CA LEU A 38 -3.22 23.69 21.08
C LEU A 38 -2.91 22.19 21.02
N TYR A 39 -3.63 21.34 21.76
CA TYR A 39 -3.52 19.87 21.65
C TYR A 39 -3.92 19.36 20.25
N SER A 40 -4.92 19.96 19.60
CA SER A 40 -5.32 19.63 18.22
C SER A 40 -4.23 19.98 17.19
N ILE A 41 -3.46 21.04 17.43
CA ILE A 41 -2.31 21.43 16.60
C ILE A 41 -1.13 20.48 16.87
N ILE A 42 -0.77 20.28 18.14
CA ILE A 42 0.33 19.41 18.59
C ILE A 42 0.16 17.96 18.12
N SER A 43 -1.05 17.41 18.24
CA SER A 43 -1.38 16.06 17.77
C SER A 43 -1.22 15.88 16.25
N LYS A 44 -1.04 16.95 15.47
CA LYS A 44 -0.74 16.88 14.02
C LYS A 44 0.76 17.05 13.72
N LEU A 45 1.58 17.52 14.66
CA LEU A 45 3.02 17.72 14.45
C LEU A 45 3.83 16.41 14.63
N PRO A 46 4.81 16.11 13.77
CA PRO A 46 5.79 15.05 13.99
C PRO A 46 6.53 15.23 15.33
N PRO A 47 6.93 14.16 16.05
CA PRO A 47 7.57 14.29 17.37
C PRO A 47 8.78 15.21 17.43
N LYS A 48 9.60 15.26 16.36
CA LYS A 48 10.75 16.17 16.25
C LYS A 48 10.33 17.64 16.13
N GLU A 49 9.27 17.95 15.38
CA GLU A 49 8.76 19.31 15.26
C GLU A 49 8.07 19.74 16.55
N TYR A 50 7.32 18.82 17.16
CA TYR A 50 6.71 19.07 18.45
C TYR A 50 7.74 19.38 19.54
N ALA A 51 8.82 18.60 19.65
CA ALA A 51 9.90 18.89 20.60
C ALA A 51 10.51 20.29 20.37
N ARG A 52 10.57 20.78 19.12
CA ARG A 52 11.03 22.15 18.81
C ARG A 52 10.05 23.22 19.28
N THR A 53 8.75 22.95 19.41
CA THR A 53 7.79 23.93 19.96
C THR A 53 8.03 24.27 21.43
N SER A 54 8.77 23.43 22.18
CA SER A 54 9.09 23.64 23.60
C SER A 54 9.95 24.89 23.90
N VAL A 55 10.51 25.54 22.87
CA VAL A 55 11.22 26.83 22.99
C VAL A 55 10.29 28.04 22.86
N LEU A 56 9.05 27.87 22.37
CA LEU A 56 8.11 28.98 22.13
C LEU A 56 7.64 29.61 23.44
N SER A 57 7.27 28.81 24.44
CA SER A 57 6.99 29.29 25.80
C SER A 57 7.11 28.20 26.85
N SER A 58 7.06 28.57 28.13
CA SER A 58 6.97 27.62 29.25
C SER A 58 5.74 26.71 29.13
N ARG A 59 4.61 27.22 28.65
CA ARG A 59 3.38 26.44 28.41
C ARG A 59 3.62 25.35 27.37
N TRP A 60 4.18 25.70 26.21
CA TRP A 60 4.53 24.72 25.17
C TRP A 60 5.57 23.69 25.63
N ARG A 61 6.50 24.08 26.52
CA ARG A 61 7.46 23.16 27.14
C ARG A 61 6.77 22.15 28.06
N CYS A 62 5.79 22.59 28.85
CA CYS A 62 5.02 21.73 29.73
C CYS A 62 4.09 20.78 28.97
N MET A 63 3.48 21.20 27.85
CA MET A 63 2.58 20.35 27.06
C MET A 63 3.21 19.01 26.63
N TRP A 64 4.55 18.91 26.56
CA TRP A 64 5.25 17.65 26.27
C TRP A 64 4.81 16.49 27.19
N SER A 65 4.60 16.74 28.49
CA SER A 65 4.15 15.71 29.43
C SER A 65 2.72 15.23 29.19
N GLU A 66 1.94 15.90 28.33
CA GLU A 66 0.56 15.55 27.98
C GLU A 66 0.38 15.22 26.49
N CYS A 67 1.47 14.89 25.77
CA CYS A 67 1.41 14.58 24.34
C CYS A 67 0.56 13.33 24.03
N PRO A 68 -0.54 13.44 23.23
CA PRO A 68 -1.42 12.30 22.93
C PRO A 68 -0.82 11.29 21.94
N ARG A 69 0.34 11.57 21.35
CA ARG A 69 1.09 10.62 20.50
C ARG A 69 2.53 10.50 21.00
N LEU A 70 2.90 9.29 21.42
CA LEU A 70 4.26 8.92 21.76
C LEU A 70 4.78 7.93 20.71
N THR A 71 5.85 8.31 20.00
CA THR A 71 6.45 7.49 18.95
C THR A 71 7.95 7.35 19.23
N PHE A 72 8.37 6.12 19.53
CA PHE A 72 9.73 5.74 19.80
C PHE A 72 10.24 4.83 18.67
N ASP A 73 11.37 5.19 18.09
CA ASP A 73 11.97 4.50 16.95
C ASP A 73 13.49 4.49 17.18
N ALA A 74 14.04 3.31 17.48
CA ALA A 74 15.42 3.17 17.94
C ALA A 74 16.43 3.69 16.90
N ALA A 75 16.19 3.42 15.60
CA ALA A 75 17.04 3.94 14.52
C ALA A 75 17.02 5.48 14.43
N LYS A 76 15.90 6.12 14.79
CA LYS A 76 15.79 7.60 14.82
C LYS A 76 16.26 8.24 16.13
N ILE A 77 16.31 7.49 17.22
CA ILE A 77 16.58 8.00 18.59
C ILE A 77 18.04 7.80 19.01
N CYS A 78 18.69 6.74 18.53
CA CYS A 78 20.08 6.42 18.87
C CYS A 78 21.08 6.78 17.76
N ASN A 79 20.61 7.35 16.64
CA ASN A 79 21.41 7.75 15.46
C ASN A 79 22.27 6.62 14.82
N GLY A 80 22.05 5.36 15.22
CA GLY A 80 22.79 4.20 14.72
C GLY A 80 22.21 3.61 13.44
N VAL A 81 23.08 2.98 12.65
CA VAL A 81 22.66 2.01 11.63
C VAL A 81 22.17 0.76 12.35
N ARG A 82 21.08 0.14 11.89
CA ARG A 82 20.40 -0.97 12.60
C ARG A 82 21.28 -2.20 12.91
N ASP A 83 22.41 -2.40 12.23
CA ASP A 83 23.29 -3.55 12.50
C ASP A 83 23.98 -3.50 13.87
N ASP A 84 24.11 -2.32 14.51
CA ASP A 84 24.71 -2.16 15.86
C ASP A 84 23.68 -1.99 17.00
N LEU A 85 22.39 -2.20 16.73
CA LEU A 85 21.31 -1.79 17.65
C LEU A 85 21.38 -2.44 19.04
N HIS A 86 21.99 -3.62 19.16
CA HIS A 86 22.28 -4.28 20.44
C HIS A 86 22.98 -3.33 21.44
N GLN A 87 23.97 -2.56 20.98
CA GLN A 87 24.76 -1.64 21.82
C GLN A 87 23.94 -0.42 22.30
N HIS A 88 22.87 -0.08 21.59
CA HIS A 88 22.01 1.07 21.88
C HIS A 88 20.67 0.69 22.55
N THR A 89 20.47 -0.60 22.86
CA THR A 89 19.23 -1.10 23.51
C THR A 89 18.99 -0.40 24.85
N ASP A 90 20.01 -0.33 25.71
CA ASP A 90 19.90 0.27 27.05
C ASP A 90 19.68 1.78 26.98
N GLU A 91 20.33 2.46 26.03
CA GLU A 91 20.13 3.89 25.77
C GLU A 91 18.69 4.17 25.32
N PHE A 92 18.14 3.33 24.44
CA PHE A 92 16.75 3.41 24.01
C PHE A 92 15.79 3.16 25.17
N ILE A 93 15.99 2.08 25.93
CA ILE A 93 15.18 1.75 27.12
C ILE A 93 15.18 2.92 28.11
N HIS A 94 16.35 3.48 28.42
CA HIS A 94 16.47 4.61 29.33
C HIS A 94 15.72 5.84 28.81
N LYS A 95 15.87 6.18 27.52
CA LYS A 95 15.15 7.30 26.89
C LYS A 95 13.63 7.10 26.87
N VAL A 96 13.15 5.90 26.55
CA VAL A 96 11.71 5.57 26.58
C VAL A 96 11.17 5.69 28.01
N ASN A 97 11.79 5.00 28.97
CA ASN A 97 11.35 5.00 30.37
C ASN A 97 11.35 6.42 30.97
N ALA A 98 12.38 7.23 30.68
CA ALA A 98 12.46 8.62 31.15
C ALA A 98 11.36 9.53 30.55
N VAL A 99 10.81 9.19 29.37
CA VAL A 99 9.64 9.87 28.80
C VAL A 99 8.35 9.36 29.44
N LEU A 100 8.16 8.04 29.53
CA LEU A 100 6.94 7.45 30.11
C LEU A 100 6.74 7.85 31.58
N GLN A 101 7.81 7.85 32.38
CA GLN A 101 7.79 8.30 33.79
C GLN A 101 7.47 9.80 33.95
N LYS A 102 7.77 10.63 32.95
CA LYS A 102 7.49 12.08 32.96
C LYS A 102 6.15 12.41 32.29
N HIS A 103 5.44 11.42 31.76
CA HIS A 103 4.15 11.62 31.14
C HIS A 103 3.08 11.81 32.22
N GLN A 104 2.39 12.95 32.18
CA GLN A 104 1.34 13.36 33.10
C GLN A 104 -0.06 13.25 32.46
N GLY A 105 -0.13 13.06 31.14
CA GLY A 105 -1.40 12.88 30.43
C GLY A 105 -2.10 11.58 30.82
N MET A 106 -3.39 11.68 31.18
CA MET A 106 -4.25 10.51 31.44
C MET A 106 -4.65 9.74 30.17
N VAL A 107 -4.37 10.28 28.98
CA VAL A 107 -4.74 9.68 27.69
C VAL A 107 -3.61 9.87 26.67
N VAL A 108 -2.91 8.78 26.35
CA VAL A 108 -2.04 8.68 25.18
C VAL A 108 -2.86 8.00 24.08
N GLU A 109 -3.36 8.75 23.10
CA GLU A 109 -4.16 8.16 22.02
C GLU A 109 -3.36 7.15 21.18
N THR A 110 -2.08 7.43 20.94
CA THR A 110 -1.20 6.61 20.10
C THR A 110 0.14 6.35 20.78
N LEU A 111 0.48 5.07 20.97
CA LEU A 111 1.79 4.61 21.40
C LEU A 111 2.42 3.75 20.30
N GLU A 112 3.57 4.16 19.80
CA GLU A 112 4.35 3.41 18.82
C GLU A 112 5.76 3.16 19.33
N ILE A 113 6.19 1.90 19.31
CA ILE A 113 7.51 1.46 19.74
C ILE A 113 8.10 0.61 18.62
N ARG A 114 9.27 1.02 18.09
CA ARG A 114 9.99 0.30 17.03
C ARG A 114 11.45 0.07 17.44
N ILE A 115 11.81 -1.18 17.66
CA ILE A 115 13.14 -1.63 18.10
C ILE A 115 13.32 -3.12 17.74
N ASP A 116 14.46 -3.52 17.20
CA ASP A 116 14.75 -4.91 16.86
C ASP A 116 14.73 -5.80 18.13
N PHE A 117 14.01 -6.94 18.12
CA PHE A 117 13.80 -7.76 19.32
C PHE A 117 15.08 -8.42 19.88
N VAL A 118 15.22 -8.34 21.20
CA VAL A 118 16.23 -9.03 22.02
C VAL A 118 15.60 -9.44 23.36
N ASP A 119 16.03 -10.56 23.95
CA ASP A 119 15.39 -11.12 25.16
C ASP A 119 15.41 -10.17 26.37
N SER A 120 16.43 -9.31 26.49
CA SER A 120 16.51 -8.31 27.56
C SER A 120 15.40 -7.26 27.52
N LEU A 121 14.67 -7.12 26.39
CA LEU A 121 13.54 -6.21 26.28
C LEU A 121 12.25 -6.73 26.95
N ILE A 122 12.10 -8.03 27.22
CA ILE A 122 10.82 -8.64 27.62
C ILE A 122 10.14 -7.89 28.77
N HIS A 123 10.86 -7.64 29.87
CA HIS A 123 10.31 -6.92 31.03
C HIS A 123 9.96 -5.45 30.74
N TYR A 124 10.70 -4.80 29.83
CA TYR A 124 10.41 -3.43 29.43
C TYR A 124 9.20 -3.36 28.49
N LEU A 125 9.05 -4.32 27.58
CA LEU A 125 7.88 -4.45 26.70
C LEU A 125 6.60 -4.68 27.50
N ASP A 126 6.63 -5.56 28.51
CA ASP A 126 5.51 -5.76 29.44
C ASP A 126 5.12 -4.43 30.14
N ASN A 127 6.10 -3.70 30.68
CA ASN A 127 5.88 -2.39 31.31
C ASN A 127 5.36 -1.32 30.34
N TRP A 128 5.79 -1.34 29.07
CA TRP A 128 5.31 -0.39 28.06
C TRP A 128 3.87 -0.70 27.60
N ILE A 129 3.47 -1.98 27.63
CA ILE A 129 2.08 -2.40 27.39
C ILE A 129 1.20 -2.02 28.59
N ASP A 130 1.67 -2.22 29.82
CA ASP A 130 0.97 -1.78 31.04
C ASP A 130 0.76 -0.26 31.07
N PHE A 131 1.79 0.51 30.64
CA PHE A 131 1.64 1.94 30.38
C PHE A 131 0.57 2.22 29.31
N ALA A 132 0.53 1.47 28.20
CA ALA A 132 -0.47 1.67 27.14
C ALA A 132 -1.91 1.44 27.63
N VAL A 133 -2.11 0.44 28.49
CA VAL A 133 -3.38 0.14 29.16
C VAL A 133 -3.77 1.28 30.10
N SER A 134 -2.88 1.64 31.02
CA SER A 134 -3.06 2.71 32.02
C SER A 134 -3.34 4.07 31.38
N SER A 135 -2.63 4.40 30.30
CA SER A 135 -2.79 5.63 29.50
C SER A 135 -3.93 5.57 28.47
N ARG A 136 -4.79 4.55 28.52
CA ARG A 136 -6.01 4.46 27.70
C ARG A 136 -5.72 4.54 26.19
N THR A 137 -4.70 3.83 25.73
CA THR A 137 -4.27 3.83 24.33
C THR A 137 -5.34 3.30 23.36
N LYS A 138 -5.50 3.97 22.21
CA LYS A 138 -6.36 3.53 21.09
C LYS A 138 -5.55 2.90 19.96
N ASN A 139 -4.35 3.41 19.71
CA ASN A 139 -3.49 2.99 18.61
C ASN A 139 -2.17 2.45 19.19
N LEU A 140 -1.99 1.13 19.16
CA LEU A 140 -0.79 0.46 19.66
C LEU A 140 0.04 -0.09 18.50
N THR A 141 1.29 0.35 18.37
CA THR A 141 2.27 -0.24 17.45
C THR A 141 3.44 -0.79 18.24
N LEU A 142 3.68 -2.09 18.10
CA LEU A 142 4.82 -2.80 18.65
C LEU A 142 5.58 -3.47 17.50
N ASP A 143 6.54 -2.76 16.93
CA ASP A 143 7.32 -3.19 15.77
C ASP A 143 8.67 -3.76 16.21
N LEU A 144 8.69 -5.06 16.54
CA LEU A 144 9.86 -5.74 17.11
C LEU A 144 10.71 -6.50 16.08
N LYS A 145 10.37 -6.43 14.79
CA LYS A 145 11.01 -7.24 13.74
C LYS A 145 12.49 -6.87 13.57
N PRO A 146 13.41 -7.82 13.85
CA PRO A 146 14.82 -7.59 13.62
C PRO A 146 15.16 -7.65 12.14
N LEU A 147 16.23 -6.97 11.70
CA LEU A 147 16.75 -7.12 10.33
C LEU A 147 17.05 -8.59 9.98
N LYS A 148 17.71 -9.29 10.89
CA LYS A 148 18.09 -10.71 10.79
C LYS A 148 17.05 -11.58 11.53
N PHE A 149 15.84 -11.66 10.96
CA PHE A 149 14.74 -12.49 11.48
C PHE A 149 14.63 -13.93 10.90
N PRO A 150 15.12 -14.29 9.69
CA PRO A 150 14.97 -15.65 9.18
C PRO A 150 15.61 -16.71 10.09
N GLY A 151 14.85 -17.73 10.47
CA GLY A 151 15.30 -18.83 11.34
C GLY A 151 15.18 -18.57 12.85
N ARG A 152 14.85 -17.33 13.28
CA ARG A 152 14.57 -17.02 14.69
C ARG A 152 13.19 -17.53 15.12
N ASN A 153 13.10 -18.02 16.35
CA ASN A 153 11.87 -18.53 16.99
C ASN A 153 11.56 -17.89 18.36
N ASP A 154 12.44 -17.01 18.83
CA ASP A 154 12.36 -16.22 20.06
C ASP A 154 11.42 -15.01 19.91
N HIS A 155 10.16 -15.26 19.54
CA HIS A 155 9.18 -14.20 19.37
C HIS A 155 8.67 -13.71 20.74
N TYR A 156 8.48 -12.40 20.90
CA TYR A 156 7.94 -11.83 22.13
C TYR A 156 6.53 -12.36 22.42
N MET A 157 6.32 -13.00 23.57
CA MET A 157 5.00 -13.49 23.97
C MET A 157 4.08 -12.34 24.36
N PHE A 158 3.05 -12.05 23.55
CA PHE A 158 2.18 -10.91 23.83
C PHE A 158 1.41 -11.11 25.14
N PRO A 159 1.52 -10.18 26.11
CA PRO A 159 1.00 -10.37 27.45
C PRO A 159 -0.49 -10.01 27.53
N PHE A 160 -1.36 -10.81 26.89
CA PHE A 160 -2.83 -10.63 26.91
C PHE A 160 -3.39 -10.47 28.35
N LYS A 161 -2.72 -11.05 29.36
CA LYS A 161 -3.04 -10.89 30.79
C LYS A 161 -3.02 -9.45 31.31
N LEU A 162 -2.31 -8.53 30.64
CA LEU A 162 -2.24 -7.11 31.01
C LEU A 162 -3.42 -6.31 30.43
N LEU A 163 -4.13 -6.84 29.43
CA LEU A 163 -5.23 -6.14 28.79
C LEU A 163 -6.54 -6.35 29.57
N ASP A 164 -7.03 -5.31 30.24
CA ASP A 164 -8.38 -5.29 30.80
C ASP A 164 -9.46 -5.11 29.70
N ASP A 165 -10.72 -5.47 29.99
CA ASP A 165 -11.86 -5.33 29.05
C ASP A 165 -12.04 -3.88 28.55
N GLY A 166 -11.70 -2.88 29.37
CA GLY A 166 -11.76 -1.47 29.03
C GLY A 166 -10.70 -1.03 28.02
N SER A 167 -9.52 -1.67 28.01
CA SER A 167 -8.43 -1.45 27.06
C SER A 167 -8.69 -2.20 25.74
N VAL A 168 -9.15 -3.45 25.84
CA VAL A 168 -9.54 -4.29 24.70
C VAL A 168 -10.65 -3.64 23.87
N ARG A 169 -11.65 -3.04 24.53
CA ARG A 169 -12.71 -2.25 23.88
C ARG A 169 -12.24 -0.89 23.35
N ARG A 170 -11.06 -0.40 23.73
CA ARG A 170 -10.57 0.94 23.37
C ARG A 170 -9.63 0.93 22.18
N LEU A 171 -8.91 -0.18 21.97
CA LEU A 171 -8.05 -0.37 20.82
C LEU A 171 -8.84 -0.26 19.51
N GLN A 172 -8.36 0.62 18.63
CA GLN A 172 -8.90 0.89 17.29
C GLN A 172 -7.88 0.52 16.21
N HIS A 173 -6.58 0.70 16.49
CA HIS A 173 -5.50 0.27 15.60
C HIS A 173 -4.47 -0.54 16.37
N MET A 174 -4.07 -1.68 15.82
CA MET A 174 -3.05 -2.55 16.40
C MET A 174 -2.06 -3.00 15.32
N GLN A 175 -0.78 -2.74 15.51
CA GLN A 175 0.31 -3.31 14.73
C GLN A 175 1.21 -4.12 15.67
N LEU A 176 1.36 -5.41 15.39
CA LEU A 176 2.27 -6.30 16.10
C LEU A 176 3.26 -6.93 15.10
N SER A 177 4.54 -6.83 15.41
CA SER A 177 5.63 -7.34 14.58
C SER A 177 6.56 -8.20 15.40
N PHE A 178 6.87 -9.43 14.96
CA PHE A 178 7.77 -10.38 15.64
C PHE A 178 7.27 -10.81 17.04
N VAL A 179 6.02 -11.27 17.08
CA VAL A 179 5.26 -11.57 18.30
C VAL A 179 4.68 -12.99 18.26
N PHE A 180 4.65 -13.65 19.42
CA PHE A 180 3.91 -14.90 19.64
C PHE A 180 2.56 -14.60 20.31
N LEU A 181 1.46 -15.00 19.65
CA LEU A 181 0.09 -14.85 20.15
C LEU A 181 -0.45 -16.18 20.67
N LYS A 182 -0.84 -16.19 21.94
CA LYS A 182 -1.53 -17.30 22.62
C LYS A 182 -2.66 -16.71 23.46
N LEU A 183 -3.91 -16.96 23.09
CA LEU A 183 -5.05 -16.35 23.76
C LEU A 183 -5.32 -17.01 25.12
N PRO A 184 -5.71 -16.21 26.14
CA PRO A 184 -6.43 -16.71 27.30
C PRO A 184 -7.76 -17.36 26.88
N SER A 185 -8.20 -18.39 27.62
CA SER A 185 -9.41 -19.17 27.31
C SER A 185 -10.73 -18.39 27.37
N GLN A 186 -10.74 -17.19 27.94
CA GLN A 186 -11.92 -16.30 28.05
C GLN A 186 -11.72 -14.96 27.32
N PHE A 187 -10.76 -14.87 26.39
CA PHE A 187 -10.48 -13.62 25.70
C PHE A 187 -11.64 -13.22 24.77
N SER A 188 -12.18 -12.02 24.91
CA SER A 188 -13.36 -11.55 24.18
C SER A 188 -13.09 -10.97 22.78
N GLY A 189 -11.83 -10.97 22.31
CA GLY A 189 -11.43 -10.30 21.07
C GLY A 189 -11.49 -8.77 21.14
N PHE A 190 -11.19 -8.08 20.04
CA PHE A 190 -11.09 -6.61 20.00
C PHE A 190 -12.28 -5.96 19.27
N PRO A 191 -13.42 -5.68 19.94
CA PRO A 191 -14.69 -5.35 19.28
C PRO A 191 -14.74 -3.98 18.58
N ASN A 192 -13.79 -3.08 18.88
CA ASN A 192 -13.70 -1.76 18.25
C ASN A 192 -12.48 -1.60 17.32
N LEU A 193 -11.74 -2.69 17.08
CA LEU A 193 -10.55 -2.66 16.24
C LEU A 193 -10.95 -2.47 14.77
N ARG A 194 -10.39 -1.43 14.15
CA ARG A 194 -10.60 -1.06 12.73
C ARG A 194 -9.41 -1.42 11.85
N LYS A 195 -8.18 -1.40 12.39
CA LYS A 195 -6.99 -1.78 11.62
C LYS A 195 -6.13 -2.76 12.41
N LEU A 196 -5.81 -3.88 11.78
CA LEU A 196 -4.90 -4.90 12.32
C LEU A 196 -3.76 -5.15 11.33
N TYR A 197 -2.52 -4.94 11.77
CA TYR A 197 -1.32 -5.38 11.07
C TYR A 197 -0.60 -6.43 11.91
N LEU A 198 -0.48 -7.65 11.39
CA LEU A 198 0.37 -8.70 11.93
C LEU A 198 1.56 -8.91 10.98
N GLN A 199 2.79 -8.80 11.48
CA GLN A 199 4.02 -8.99 10.71
C GLN A 199 4.95 -9.99 11.41
N VAL A 200 5.36 -11.06 10.73
CA VAL A 200 6.19 -12.13 11.32
C VAL A 200 5.62 -12.59 12.66
N VAL A 201 4.32 -12.88 12.69
CA VAL A 201 3.61 -13.30 13.91
C VAL A 201 3.48 -14.82 13.92
N GLN A 202 3.79 -15.42 15.07
CA GLN A 202 3.52 -16.82 15.36
C GLN A 202 2.23 -16.91 16.19
N ALA A 203 1.27 -17.71 15.74
CA ALA A 203 0.00 -17.94 16.41
C ALA A 203 -0.52 -19.34 16.03
N SER A 204 -1.36 -19.97 16.86
CA SER A 204 -2.12 -21.11 16.36
C SER A 204 -3.24 -20.62 15.42
N ARG A 205 -3.72 -21.50 14.53
CA ARG A 205 -4.89 -21.22 13.70
C ARG A 205 -6.08 -20.75 14.56
N LYS A 206 -6.39 -21.48 15.63
CA LYS A 206 -7.53 -21.18 16.54
C LYS A 206 -7.39 -19.79 17.15
N ASP A 207 -6.19 -19.42 17.60
CA ASP A 207 -5.90 -18.10 18.18
C ASP A 207 -6.18 -16.97 17.17
N LEU A 208 -5.69 -17.11 15.94
CA LEU A 208 -5.85 -16.08 14.91
C LEU A 208 -7.29 -15.99 14.39
N GLU A 209 -7.95 -17.12 14.13
CA GLU A 209 -9.36 -17.17 13.73
C GLU A 209 -10.27 -16.60 14.84
N HIS A 210 -9.94 -16.84 16.11
CA HIS A 210 -10.63 -16.24 17.25
C HIS A 210 -10.45 -14.72 17.34
N ILE A 211 -9.23 -14.19 17.15
CA ILE A 211 -9.00 -12.74 17.10
C ILE A 211 -9.86 -12.12 15.99
N LEU A 212 -9.79 -12.67 14.78
CA LEU A 212 -10.43 -12.07 13.60
C LEU A 212 -11.97 -12.14 13.67
N SER A 213 -12.54 -13.27 14.11
CA SER A 213 -14.01 -13.42 14.26
C SER A 213 -14.63 -12.44 15.25
N HIS A 214 -13.88 -11.96 16.24
CA HIS A 214 -14.34 -11.01 17.26
C HIS A 214 -13.98 -9.54 16.96
N CYS A 215 -13.29 -9.26 15.85
CA CYS A 215 -13.00 -7.89 15.39
C CYS A 215 -14.12 -7.38 14.45
N CYS A 216 -15.35 -7.26 14.94
CA CYS A 216 -16.52 -6.98 14.09
C CYS A 216 -16.48 -5.64 13.32
N LYS A 217 -15.70 -4.65 13.80
CA LYS A 217 -15.49 -3.34 13.15
C LYS A 217 -14.22 -3.24 12.30
N LEU A 218 -13.58 -4.36 11.99
CA LEU A 218 -12.33 -4.37 11.23
C LEU A 218 -12.54 -3.84 9.80
N GLU A 219 -11.89 -2.73 9.46
CA GLU A 219 -11.93 -2.06 8.15
C GLU A 219 -10.72 -2.45 7.28
N TRP A 220 -9.58 -2.74 7.90
CA TRP A 220 -8.30 -3.00 7.24
C TRP A 220 -7.54 -4.12 7.94
N LEU A 221 -7.13 -5.14 7.19
CA LEU A 221 -6.35 -6.28 7.67
C LEU A 221 -5.10 -6.46 6.80
N ARG A 222 -3.92 -6.50 7.44
CA ARG A 222 -2.69 -6.97 6.81
C ARG A 222 -2.06 -8.08 7.64
N ILE A 223 -1.70 -9.17 6.96
CA ILE A 223 -0.99 -10.31 7.53
C ILE A 223 0.25 -10.55 6.66
N ASP A 224 1.44 -10.43 7.24
CA ASP A 224 2.73 -10.44 6.54
C ASP A 224 3.64 -11.48 7.23
N ARG A 225 4.14 -12.47 6.48
CA ARG A 225 5.08 -13.51 6.94
C ARG A 225 4.62 -14.28 8.19
N CYS A 226 3.32 -14.47 8.35
CA CYS A 226 2.73 -15.26 9.43
C CYS A 226 2.53 -16.71 8.94
N ASN A 227 3.10 -17.68 9.66
CA ASN A 227 3.15 -19.07 9.21
C ASN A 227 2.23 -19.93 10.08
N LEU A 228 1.03 -20.25 9.57
CA LEU A 228 0.10 -21.17 10.25
C LEU A 228 0.35 -22.62 9.85
N ASN A 229 0.82 -22.86 8.62
CA ASN A 229 0.89 -24.19 7.99
C ASN A 229 -0.48 -24.92 7.92
N ASP A 230 -1.57 -24.16 8.00
CA ASP A 230 -2.97 -24.61 7.93
C ASP A 230 -3.77 -23.53 7.16
N GLU A 231 -5.08 -23.69 7.05
CA GLU A 231 -5.96 -22.70 6.45
C GLU A 231 -6.26 -21.53 7.40
N LEU A 232 -6.60 -20.39 6.81
CA LEU A 232 -7.11 -19.22 7.52
C LEU A 232 -8.58 -19.02 7.14
N THR A 233 -9.50 -19.47 7.99
CA THR A 233 -10.95 -19.38 7.78
C THR A 233 -11.60 -18.55 8.87
N VAL A 234 -12.26 -17.45 8.49
CA VAL A 234 -13.08 -16.69 9.43
C VAL A 234 -14.55 -16.97 9.15
N ASP A 235 -15.16 -17.83 9.96
CA ASP A 235 -16.57 -18.19 9.85
C ASP A 235 -17.51 -17.02 10.21
N GLY A 236 -17.04 -16.09 11.04
CA GLY A 236 -17.75 -14.84 11.33
C GLY A 236 -17.85 -13.90 10.12
N LEU A 237 -18.94 -13.14 10.06
CA LEU A 237 -19.09 -12.06 9.08
C LEU A 237 -18.14 -10.91 9.41
N LEU A 238 -17.41 -10.42 8.41
CA LEU A 238 -16.61 -9.20 8.48
C LEU A 238 -17.27 -8.08 7.64
N PRO A 239 -18.40 -7.51 8.10
CA PRO A 239 -19.18 -6.58 7.30
C PRO A 239 -18.47 -5.24 7.06
N HIS A 240 -17.51 -4.86 7.90
CA HIS A 240 -16.78 -3.59 7.77
C HIS A 240 -15.47 -3.70 6.99
N LEU A 241 -14.99 -4.90 6.65
CA LEU A 241 -13.67 -5.08 6.03
C LEU A 241 -13.67 -4.54 4.61
N LEU A 242 -12.86 -3.50 4.35
CA LEU A 242 -12.70 -2.84 3.05
C LEU A 242 -11.41 -3.25 2.35
N TYR A 243 -10.36 -3.55 3.12
CA TYR A 243 -9.02 -3.89 2.63
C TYR A 243 -8.46 -5.13 3.31
N LEU A 244 -8.03 -6.11 2.51
CA LEU A 244 -7.32 -7.31 2.95
C LEU A 244 -5.99 -7.41 2.19
N TYR A 245 -4.88 -7.59 2.91
CA TYR A 245 -3.57 -7.89 2.33
C TYR A 245 -2.91 -9.06 3.05
N VAL A 246 -2.61 -10.14 2.32
CA VAL A 246 -1.81 -11.26 2.81
C VAL A 246 -0.50 -11.33 2.03
N GLU A 247 0.64 -11.34 2.73
CA GLU A 247 1.99 -11.29 2.16
C GLU A 247 2.87 -12.41 2.75
N HIS A 248 3.49 -13.23 1.90
CA HIS A 248 4.46 -14.29 2.21
C HIS A 248 4.10 -15.18 3.41
N CYS A 249 2.82 -15.50 3.59
CA CYS A 249 2.32 -16.35 4.68
C CYS A 249 2.23 -17.80 4.23
N LYS A 250 2.75 -18.74 5.04
CA LYS A 250 2.54 -20.19 4.83
C LYS A 250 1.16 -20.59 5.30
N LEU A 251 0.26 -20.77 4.33
CA LEU A 251 -1.16 -21.11 4.49
C LEU A 251 -1.52 -22.23 3.51
N THR A 252 -2.57 -23.00 3.78
CA THR A 252 -3.10 -23.99 2.81
C THR A 252 -4.33 -23.50 2.05
N ARG A 253 -5.09 -22.56 2.61
CA ARG A 253 -6.29 -21.92 2.04
C ARG A 253 -6.59 -20.60 2.76
N ILE A 254 -7.25 -19.67 2.07
CA ILE A 254 -7.88 -18.48 2.67
C ILE A 254 -9.39 -18.52 2.42
N LYS A 255 -10.19 -18.25 3.46
CA LYS A 255 -11.64 -18.05 3.35
C LYS A 255 -12.13 -16.92 4.25
N PHE A 256 -12.81 -15.93 3.67
CA PHE A 256 -13.38 -14.78 4.41
C PHE A 256 -14.79 -14.42 3.92
N HIS A 257 -15.71 -14.21 4.85
CA HIS A 257 -17.07 -13.68 4.57
C HIS A 257 -17.09 -12.14 4.71
N ALA A 258 -16.45 -11.44 3.77
CA ALA A 258 -16.25 -9.98 3.82
C ALA A 258 -17.07 -9.22 2.76
N VAL A 259 -18.35 -8.99 3.05
CA VAL A 259 -19.35 -8.51 2.06
C VAL A 259 -19.00 -7.17 1.40
N ASN A 260 -18.33 -6.27 2.13
CA ASN A 260 -17.95 -4.93 1.69
C ASN A 260 -16.47 -4.82 1.27
N LEU A 261 -15.73 -5.93 1.14
CA LEU A 261 -14.33 -5.92 0.74
C LEU A 261 -14.19 -5.28 -0.64
N ALA A 262 -13.44 -4.17 -0.71
CA ALA A 262 -13.27 -3.37 -1.92
C ALA A 262 -11.90 -3.58 -2.58
N THR A 263 -10.88 -3.91 -1.78
CA THR A 263 -9.51 -4.19 -2.23
C THR A 263 -8.97 -5.45 -1.58
N PHE A 264 -8.51 -6.40 -2.40
CA PHE A 264 -7.74 -7.55 -1.96
C PHE A 264 -6.33 -7.51 -2.54
N ARG A 265 -5.33 -7.79 -1.72
CA ARG A 265 -3.94 -7.98 -2.16
C ARG A 265 -3.41 -9.31 -1.64
N TYR A 266 -2.68 -10.01 -2.48
CA TYR A 266 -2.02 -11.26 -2.16
C TYR A 266 -0.60 -11.27 -2.73
N ASP A 267 0.36 -11.69 -1.92
CA ASP A 267 1.76 -11.89 -2.32
C ASP A 267 2.22 -13.22 -1.69
N GLY A 268 2.56 -14.24 -2.48
CA GLY A 268 2.93 -15.55 -1.91
C GLY A 268 2.92 -16.75 -2.84
N GLU A 269 2.78 -17.92 -2.21
CA GLU A 269 2.64 -19.25 -2.83
C GLU A 269 1.23 -19.44 -3.43
N PHE A 270 1.00 -20.52 -4.18
CA PHE A 270 -0.32 -20.78 -4.76
C PHE A 270 -1.26 -21.49 -3.76
N ILE A 271 -2.29 -20.79 -3.27
CA ILE A 271 -3.28 -21.36 -2.35
C ILE A 271 -4.71 -21.06 -2.80
N PRO A 272 -5.72 -21.93 -2.58
CA PRO A 272 -7.13 -21.60 -2.83
C PRO A 272 -7.58 -20.39 -2.01
N ILE A 273 -8.30 -19.47 -2.65
CA ILE A 273 -8.83 -18.25 -2.04
C ILE A 273 -10.33 -18.20 -2.30
N ASP A 274 -11.12 -18.27 -1.22
CA ASP A 274 -12.58 -18.17 -1.24
C ASP A 274 -13.02 -16.79 -0.72
N LEU A 275 -13.38 -15.94 -1.67
CA LEU A 275 -13.92 -14.59 -1.45
C LEU A 275 -15.28 -14.42 -2.15
N ASN A 276 -16.00 -15.51 -2.45
CA ASN A 276 -17.21 -15.49 -3.28
C ASN A 276 -18.32 -14.55 -2.76
N HIS A 277 -18.36 -14.28 -1.45
CA HIS A 277 -19.33 -13.37 -0.83
C HIS A 277 -18.91 -11.89 -0.86
N SER A 278 -17.72 -11.57 -1.38
CA SER A 278 -17.15 -10.22 -1.47
C SER A 278 -17.71 -9.44 -2.66
N SER A 279 -19.03 -9.22 -2.66
CA SER A 279 -19.76 -8.65 -3.81
C SER A 279 -19.22 -7.29 -4.30
N LYS A 280 -18.62 -6.50 -3.42
CA LYS A 280 -18.05 -5.16 -3.71
C LYS A 280 -16.57 -5.16 -4.10
N LEU A 281 -15.96 -6.32 -4.33
CA LEU A 281 -14.53 -6.43 -4.63
C LEU A 281 -14.20 -5.88 -6.01
N GLN A 282 -13.75 -4.63 -6.06
CA GLN A 282 -13.39 -3.93 -7.29
C GLN A 282 -11.94 -4.13 -7.69
N ASN A 283 -11.03 -4.13 -6.72
CA ASN A 283 -9.58 -4.12 -6.96
C ASN A 283 -8.93 -5.39 -6.40
N ALA A 284 -8.19 -6.12 -7.23
CA ALA A 284 -7.41 -7.26 -6.78
C ALA A 284 -5.95 -7.18 -7.27
N TYR A 285 -4.99 -7.38 -6.37
CA TYR A 285 -3.56 -7.46 -6.68
C TYR A 285 -3.01 -8.82 -6.30
N PHE A 286 -2.29 -9.48 -7.22
CA PHE A 286 -1.59 -10.73 -6.96
C PHE A 286 -0.13 -10.61 -7.37
N ARG A 287 0.78 -10.93 -6.45
CA ARG A 287 2.15 -11.36 -6.75
C ARG A 287 2.26 -12.84 -6.42
N LEU A 288 2.67 -13.65 -7.38
CA LEU A 288 2.70 -15.10 -7.23
C LEU A 288 4.09 -15.61 -7.57
N ASN A 289 4.70 -16.33 -6.62
CA ASN A 289 6.07 -16.84 -6.73
C ASN A 289 6.17 -18.11 -7.59
N GLU A 290 5.05 -18.83 -7.73
CA GLU A 290 4.92 -20.14 -8.37
C GLU A 290 3.77 -20.19 -9.39
N ALA A 291 3.54 -21.38 -9.98
CA ALA A 291 2.51 -21.62 -11.00
C ALA A 291 1.10 -21.20 -10.55
N VAL A 292 0.39 -20.42 -11.37
CA VAL A 292 -1.01 -20.08 -11.12
C VAL A 292 -1.92 -21.16 -11.68
N SER A 293 -2.39 -22.08 -10.85
CA SER A 293 -3.48 -22.97 -11.24
C SER A 293 -4.80 -22.19 -11.36
N GLN A 294 -5.69 -22.63 -12.25
CA GLN A 294 -6.96 -21.95 -12.54
C GLN A 294 -7.89 -21.80 -11.31
N LYS A 295 -7.61 -22.48 -10.19
CA LYS A 295 -8.45 -22.49 -8.98
C LYS A 295 -8.47 -21.15 -8.21
N VAL A 296 -7.35 -20.44 -8.05
CA VAL A 296 -7.28 -19.14 -7.31
C VAL A 296 -8.29 -18.14 -7.86
N LEU A 297 -8.32 -18.02 -9.18
CA LEU A 297 -9.10 -17.00 -9.86
C LEU A 297 -10.60 -17.36 -9.99
N LYS A 298 -11.07 -18.48 -9.40
CA LYS A 298 -12.51 -18.78 -9.31
C LYS A 298 -13.24 -17.95 -8.25
N GLY A 299 -12.54 -17.49 -7.20
CA GLY A 299 -13.12 -16.75 -6.08
C GLY A 299 -13.32 -15.24 -6.30
N LEU A 300 -13.22 -14.74 -7.54
CA LEU A 300 -13.10 -13.31 -7.86
C LEU A 300 -14.07 -12.82 -8.97
N PRO A 301 -15.38 -13.16 -8.93
CA PRO A 301 -16.28 -12.91 -10.07
C PRO A 301 -16.51 -11.43 -10.42
N ASN A 302 -16.38 -10.51 -9.46
CA ASN A 302 -16.80 -9.10 -9.58
C ASN A 302 -15.65 -8.09 -9.76
N VAL A 303 -14.40 -8.56 -9.86
CA VAL A 303 -13.22 -7.68 -9.96
C VAL A 303 -13.26 -6.84 -11.23
N GLN A 304 -13.12 -5.53 -11.08
CA GLN A 304 -13.09 -4.55 -12.17
C GLN A 304 -11.66 -4.18 -12.57
N CYS A 305 -10.74 -4.15 -11.61
CA CYS A 305 -9.32 -3.87 -11.80
C CYS A 305 -8.48 -5.01 -11.20
N LEU A 306 -7.70 -5.69 -12.05
CA LEU A 306 -6.83 -6.81 -11.67
C LEU A 306 -5.38 -6.48 -12.00
N THR A 307 -4.53 -6.51 -11.00
CA THR A 307 -3.07 -6.43 -11.16
C THR A 307 -2.45 -7.80 -10.90
N LEU A 308 -1.73 -8.36 -11.88
CA LEU A 308 -0.98 -9.61 -11.73
C LEU A 308 0.52 -9.33 -11.91
N ARG A 309 1.34 -9.84 -10.99
CA ARG A 309 2.80 -9.82 -11.05
C ARG A 309 3.30 -11.27 -11.01
N ILE A 310 3.80 -11.75 -12.15
CA ILE A 310 4.03 -13.17 -12.41
C ILE A 310 5.52 -13.40 -12.72
N GLY A 311 6.13 -14.34 -11.98
CA GLY A 311 7.42 -14.94 -12.34
C GLY A 311 7.22 -16.07 -13.36
N TRP A 312 7.99 -16.07 -14.45
CA TRP A 312 7.68 -16.89 -15.63
C TRP A 312 8.09 -18.37 -15.52
N GLN A 313 8.91 -18.68 -14.52
CA GLN A 313 9.54 -19.98 -14.25
C GLN A 313 8.57 -21.19 -14.14
N HIS A 314 7.26 -20.98 -13.95
CA HIS A 314 6.29 -22.06 -13.68
C HIS A 314 5.00 -21.97 -14.51
N LEU A 315 5.05 -21.28 -15.65
CA LEU A 315 3.90 -21.07 -16.56
C LEU A 315 3.66 -22.29 -17.48
N GLU A 316 3.42 -23.47 -16.89
CA GLU A 316 3.23 -24.71 -17.65
C GLU A 316 1.91 -24.76 -18.46
N LYS A 317 1.78 -25.81 -19.29
CA LYS A 317 0.69 -26.04 -20.28
C LYS A 317 -0.75 -25.87 -19.77
N GLN A 318 -0.98 -25.86 -18.45
CA GLN A 318 -2.30 -25.71 -17.81
C GLN A 318 -2.89 -24.28 -17.87
N TRP A 319 -2.13 -23.28 -18.34
CA TRP A 319 -2.55 -21.88 -18.47
C TRP A 319 -3.18 -21.51 -19.83
N LEU A 320 -3.42 -22.50 -20.70
CA LEU A 320 -4.33 -22.30 -21.82
C LEU A 320 -5.73 -22.12 -21.24
N TRP A 321 -6.23 -20.87 -21.30
CA TRP A 321 -7.55 -20.50 -20.82
C TRP A 321 -8.62 -21.03 -21.80
N ASP A 322 -8.95 -22.32 -21.69
CA ASP A 322 -10.03 -22.97 -22.45
C ASP A 322 -11.45 -22.48 -22.04
N ASN A 323 -11.53 -21.49 -21.14
CA ASN A 323 -12.78 -20.88 -20.71
C ASN A 323 -12.74 -19.35 -20.98
N PRO A 324 -13.21 -18.89 -22.16
CA PRO A 324 -13.00 -17.52 -22.67
C PRO A 324 -13.86 -16.44 -21.99
N LEU A 325 -14.45 -16.73 -20.83
CA LEU A 325 -15.48 -15.90 -20.20
C LEU A 325 -15.25 -15.65 -18.70
N LYS A 326 -14.09 -16.03 -18.15
CA LYS A 326 -13.88 -16.06 -16.70
C LYS A 326 -14.04 -14.71 -15.98
N PHE A 327 -13.71 -13.61 -16.64
CA PHE A 327 -13.67 -12.28 -16.03
C PHE A 327 -14.65 -11.30 -16.68
N HIS A 328 -15.95 -11.59 -16.59
CA HIS A 328 -17.02 -10.76 -17.19
C HIS A 328 -17.06 -9.31 -16.69
N HIS A 329 -16.66 -9.04 -15.45
CA HIS A 329 -16.71 -7.68 -14.86
C HIS A 329 -15.41 -6.88 -15.04
N LEU A 330 -14.33 -7.50 -15.56
CA LEU A 330 -13.01 -6.89 -15.59
C LEU A 330 -12.89 -5.86 -16.70
N ARG A 331 -12.58 -4.61 -16.31
CA ARG A 331 -12.40 -3.47 -17.22
C ARG A 331 -10.95 -3.03 -17.34
N HIS A 332 -10.15 -3.24 -16.30
CA HIS A 332 -8.72 -2.87 -16.27
C HIS A 332 -7.85 -4.07 -15.85
N LEU A 333 -6.87 -4.40 -16.67
CA LEU A 333 -5.87 -5.44 -16.41
C LEU A 333 -4.47 -4.83 -16.43
N GLN A 334 -3.70 -5.06 -15.38
CA GLN A 334 -2.28 -4.68 -15.28
C GLN A 334 -1.41 -5.93 -15.13
N LEU A 335 -0.52 -6.18 -16.09
CA LEU A 335 0.38 -7.33 -16.09
C LEU A 335 1.83 -6.86 -15.87
N PHE A 336 2.41 -7.20 -14.72
CA PHE A 336 3.83 -7.01 -14.42
C PHE A 336 4.59 -8.30 -14.67
N MET A 337 5.53 -8.27 -15.61
CA MET A 337 6.14 -9.47 -16.19
C MET A 337 7.66 -9.39 -16.07
N PHE A 338 8.24 -10.39 -15.42
CA PHE A 338 9.69 -10.52 -15.27
C PHE A 338 10.22 -11.63 -16.19
N SER A 339 10.85 -11.23 -17.30
CA SER A 339 11.28 -12.16 -18.35
C SER A 339 12.69 -12.71 -18.10
N HIS A 340 12.79 -14.05 -18.01
CA HIS A 340 14.03 -14.81 -18.18
C HIS A 340 14.21 -15.24 -19.64
N PHE A 341 15.46 -15.50 -20.06
CA PHE A 341 15.81 -15.88 -21.43
C PHE A 341 15.03 -17.11 -21.96
N GLU A 342 14.76 -18.10 -21.10
CA GLU A 342 14.16 -19.38 -21.49
C GLU A 342 12.64 -19.33 -21.81
N HIS A 343 11.98 -18.19 -21.62
CA HIS A 343 10.51 -18.07 -21.71
C HIS A 343 10.02 -16.97 -22.66
N VAL A 344 10.94 -16.32 -23.37
CA VAL A 344 10.64 -15.20 -24.28
C VAL A 344 9.69 -15.63 -25.41
N ASP A 345 9.89 -16.84 -25.95
CA ASP A 345 9.06 -17.44 -27.00
C ASP A 345 7.60 -17.70 -26.59
N LYS A 346 7.30 -17.64 -25.29
CA LYS A 346 5.95 -17.91 -24.75
C LYS A 346 5.21 -16.64 -24.33
N ILE A 347 5.84 -15.47 -24.45
CA ILE A 347 5.25 -14.18 -24.05
C ILE A 347 3.92 -13.91 -24.76
N LEU A 348 3.90 -14.09 -26.08
CA LEU A 348 2.71 -13.89 -26.90
C LEU A 348 1.56 -14.81 -26.50
N LEU A 349 1.85 -16.09 -26.31
CA LEU A 349 0.88 -17.14 -25.96
C LEU A 349 0.09 -16.83 -24.69
N TYR A 350 0.78 -16.45 -23.60
CA TYR A 350 0.11 -16.20 -22.33
C TYR A 350 -0.61 -14.85 -22.30
N LEU A 351 -0.07 -13.83 -22.98
CA LEU A 351 -0.75 -12.54 -23.10
C LEU A 351 -2.07 -12.66 -23.88
N ILE A 352 -2.07 -13.42 -24.98
CA ILE A 352 -3.29 -13.73 -25.73
C ILE A 352 -4.25 -14.59 -24.90
N SER A 353 -3.76 -15.58 -24.14
CA SER A 353 -4.64 -16.39 -23.29
C SER A 353 -5.31 -15.56 -22.20
N PHE A 354 -4.62 -14.59 -21.61
CA PHE A 354 -5.23 -13.62 -20.68
C PHE A 354 -6.32 -12.78 -21.36
N LEU A 355 -6.05 -12.18 -22.52
CA LEU A 355 -7.04 -11.35 -23.23
C LEU A 355 -8.29 -12.14 -23.64
N ARG A 356 -8.12 -13.42 -24.04
CA ARG A 356 -9.24 -14.33 -24.30
C ARG A 356 -10.10 -14.60 -23.07
N ALA A 357 -9.57 -14.48 -21.86
CA ALA A 357 -10.33 -14.65 -20.62
C ALA A 357 -11.02 -13.36 -20.12
N THR A 358 -10.74 -12.21 -20.76
CA THR A 358 -11.22 -10.87 -20.33
C THR A 358 -12.02 -10.18 -21.45
N PRO A 359 -13.22 -10.69 -21.81
CA PRO A 359 -13.95 -10.27 -23.03
C PRO A 359 -14.44 -8.80 -23.02
N PHE A 360 -14.58 -8.19 -21.84
CA PHE A 360 -15.08 -6.81 -21.68
C PHE A 360 -13.99 -5.82 -21.23
N ILE A 361 -12.73 -6.17 -21.46
CA ILE A 361 -11.57 -5.36 -21.10
C ILE A 361 -11.61 -4.01 -21.85
N GLU A 362 -11.44 -2.91 -21.12
CA GLU A 362 -11.42 -1.55 -21.66
C GLU A 362 -10.00 -0.94 -21.63
N LYS A 363 -9.20 -1.32 -20.63
CA LYS A 363 -7.83 -0.85 -20.44
C LYS A 363 -6.86 -1.98 -20.13
N LEU A 364 -5.73 -1.98 -20.83
CA LEU A 364 -4.66 -2.97 -20.71
C LEU A 364 -3.31 -2.29 -20.44
N GLU A 365 -2.71 -2.57 -19.29
CA GLU A 365 -1.33 -2.15 -18.98
C GLU A 365 -0.41 -3.37 -18.94
N VAL A 366 0.72 -3.32 -19.66
CA VAL A 366 1.70 -4.42 -19.73
C VAL A 366 3.09 -3.88 -19.45
N HIS A 367 3.66 -4.30 -18.31
CA HIS A 367 4.90 -3.78 -17.76
C HIS A 367 5.99 -4.86 -17.79
N TYR A 368 6.89 -4.75 -18.76
CA TYR A 368 8.04 -5.64 -18.92
C TYR A 368 9.20 -5.21 -18.00
N SER A 369 9.85 -6.19 -17.38
CA SER A 369 11.06 -6.05 -16.56
C SER A 369 11.96 -7.28 -16.72
N GLY A 370 13.24 -7.18 -16.36
CA GLY A 370 14.23 -8.26 -16.52
C GLY A 370 15.32 -7.98 -17.56
N PHE A 371 16.00 -9.03 -18.01
CA PHE A 371 17.27 -9.01 -18.78
C PHE A 371 17.21 -8.27 -20.14
N ALA A 372 18.39 -7.92 -20.66
CA ALA A 372 18.62 -7.07 -21.84
C ALA A 372 18.35 -7.77 -23.20
N LEU A 373 17.18 -8.36 -23.36
CA LEU A 373 16.65 -8.89 -24.64
C LEU A 373 16.19 -7.75 -25.56
N TRP A 374 17.13 -6.90 -25.97
CA TRP A 374 16.89 -5.84 -26.94
C TRP A 374 16.92 -6.40 -28.36
N LEU A 375 15.94 -6.03 -29.18
CA LEU A 375 15.94 -6.28 -30.63
C LEU A 375 16.08 -7.78 -31.01
N ALA A 376 15.71 -8.68 -30.08
CA ALA A 376 15.93 -10.11 -30.25
C ALA A 376 14.82 -10.75 -31.08
N ASP A 377 15.19 -11.51 -32.11
CA ASP A 377 14.28 -12.33 -32.93
C ASP A 377 13.70 -13.56 -32.19
N VAL A 378 14.00 -13.68 -30.90
CA VAL A 378 13.48 -14.68 -29.97
C VAL A 378 11.99 -14.38 -29.71
N GLY A 379 11.16 -15.29 -30.18
CA GLY A 379 9.71 -15.19 -30.27
C GLY A 379 9.17 -16.34 -31.16
N PRO A 380 7.91 -16.75 -31.00
CA PRO A 380 7.32 -17.75 -31.87
C PRO A 380 7.23 -17.20 -33.30
N HIS A 381 7.18 -18.05 -34.32
CA HIS A 381 6.73 -17.59 -35.63
C HIS A 381 5.22 -17.36 -35.57
N ARG A 382 4.80 -16.07 -35.63
CA ARG A 382 3.40 -15.56 -35.71
C ARG A 382 2.38 -16.68 -35.94
N GLN A 383 1.98 -17.34 -34.84
CA GLN A 383 1.03 -18.44 -34.92
C GLN A 383 -0.36 -17.86 -35.24
N ASP A 384 -1.13 -18.58 -36.05
CA ASP A 384 -2.52 -18.18 -36.28
C ASP A 384 -3.33 -18.46 -35.00
N PHE A 385 -3.51 -17.40 -34.20
CA PHE A 385 -4.34 -17.42 -33.00
C PHE A 385 -5.83 -17.26 -33.31
N GLY A 386 -6.23 -17.29 -34.59
CA GLY A 386 -7.60 -17.08 -35.04
C GLY A 386 -8.10 -15.65 -34.79
N GLN A 387 -9.29 -15.37 -35.31
CA GLN A 387 -9.93 -14.06 -35.20
C GLN A 387 -10.50 -13.80 -33.80
N CYS A 388 -9.66 -13.38 -32.86
CA CYS A 388 -10.06 -12.97 -31.50
C CYS A 388 -10.27 -11.45 -31.43
N LYS A 389 -11.50 -10.95 -31.63
CA LYS A 389 -11.78 -9.50 -31.61
C LYS A 389 -11.91 -8.94 -30.19
N TYR A 390 -11.07 -7.96 -29.83
CA TYR A 390 -11.08 -7.25 -28.55
C TYR A 390 -12.00 -6.02 -28.63
N LEU A 391 -13.32 -6.26 -28.70
CA LEU A 391 -14.32 -5.25 -29.08
C LEU A 391 -14.43 -4.03 -28.14
N TYR A 392 -14.00 -4.16 -26.88
CA TYR A 392 -14.14 -3.12 -25.85
C TYR A 392 -12.82 -2.42 -25.49
N LEU A 393 -11.68 -2.91 -26.00
CA LEU A 393 -10.36 -2.41 -25.59
C LEU A 393 -10.08 -1.05 -26.22
N LYS A 394 -9.96 -0.02 -25.37
CA LYS A 394 -9.77 1.39 -25.73
C LYS A 394 -8.36 1.89 -25.47
N ASP A 395 -7.80 1.51 -24.33
CA ASP A 395 -6.50 1.99 -23.86
C ASP A 395 -5.49 0.84 -23.76
N MET A 396 -4.38 0.93 -24.50
CA MET A 396 -3.23 0.04 -24.35
C MET A 396 -2.00 0.82 -23.90
N TRP A 397 -1.37 0.39 -22.80
CA TRP A 397 -0.12 0.98 -22.31
C TRP A 397 0.94 -0.09 -22.04
N ILE A 398 2.01 -0.08 -22.84
CA ILE A 398 3.20 -0.90 -22.64
C ILE A 398 4.30 -0.05 -21.97
N THR A 399 5.02 -0.61 -21.00
CA THR A 399 6.27 -0.04 -20.47
C THR A 399 7.39 -1.07 -20.45
N GLY A 400 8.64 -0.66 -20.56
CA GLY A 400 9.80 -1.53 -20.60
C GLY A 400 9.93 -2.26 -21.95
N PHE A 401 9.38 -1.68 -23.01
CA PHE A 401 9.44 -2.23 -24.37
C PHE A 401 10.88 -2.24 -24.88
N LYS A 402 11.32 -3.39 -25.39
CA LYS A 402 12.68 -3.64 -25.88
C LYS A 402 12.73 -4.06 -27.36
N ALA A 403 11.58 -4.05 -28.04
CA ALA A 403 11.40 -4.56 -29.40
C ALA A 403 11.90 -6.01 -29.61
N ALA A 404 11.86 -6.84 -28.56
CA ALA A 404 11.95 -8.29 -28.73
C ALA A 404 10.73 -8.79 -29.50
N ARG A 405 10.92 -9.78 -30.38
CA ARG A 405 9.89 -10.29 -31.31
C ARG A 405 8.56 -10.59 -30.63
N GLY A 406 8.56 -11.35 -29.54
CA GLY A 406 7.32 -11.67 -28.79
C GLY A 406 6.58 -10.46 -28.21
N GLN A 407 7.27 -9.35 -27.93
CA GLN A 407 6.63 -8.08 -27.53
C GLN A 407 6.02 -7.35 -28.72
N LEU A 408 6.73 -7.33 -29.85
CA LEU A 408 6.28 -6.68 -31.08
C LEU A 408 5.09 -7.41 -31.70
N GLU A 409 5.16 -8.74 -31.81
CA GLU A 409 4.04 -9.56 -32.29
C GLU A 409 2.80 -9.41 -31.41
N PHE A 410 2.96 -9.27 -30.09
CA PHE A 410 1.84 -9.01 -29.18
C PHE A 410 1.21 -7.63 -29.41
N LEU A 411 2.04 -6.59 -29.51
CA LEU A 411 1.59 -5.22 -29.81
C LEU A 411 0.80 -5.19 -31.12
N LEU A 412 1.32 -5.79 -32.19
CA LEU A 412 0.65 -5.84 -33.50
C LEU A 412 -0.63 -6.68 -33.44
N HIS A 413 -0.62 -7.84 -32.77
CA HIS A 413 -1.80 -8.68 -32.60
C HIS A 413 -2.95 -7.94 -31.92
N VAL A 414 -2.67 -7.18 -30.85
CA VAL A 414 -3.71 -6.39 -30.16
C VAL A 414 -4.24 -5.28 -31.08
N VAL A 415 -3.37 -4.56 -31.76
CA VAL A 415 -3.75 -3.47 -32.69
C VAL A 415 -4.61 -3.97 -33.85
N GLU A 416 -4.25 -5.09 -34.47
CA GLU A 416 -5.00 -5.70 -35.59
C GLU A 416 -6.38 -6.22 -35.17
N ASN A 417 -6.60 -6.49 -33.88
CA ASN A 417 -7.80 -7.15 -33.37
C ASN A 417 -8.66 -6.29 -32.41
N ALA A 418 -8.24 -5.08 -32.04
CA ALA A 418 -8.97 -4.17 -31.16
C ALA A 418 -9.57 -2.97 -31.93
N PRO A 419 -10.79 -3.10 -32.51
CA PRO A 419 -11.37 -2.05 -33.34
C PRO A 419 -11.79 -0.78 -32.58
N ALA A 420 -11.91 -0.85 -31.24
CA ALA A 420 -12.30 0.25 -30.38
C ALA A 420 -11.11 1.00 -29.75
N LEU A 421 -9.88 0.75 -30.20
CA LEU A 421 -8.66 1.28 -29.59
C LEU A 421 -8.52 2.80 -29.82
N GLU A 422 -8.69 3.57 -28.74
CA GLU A 422 -8.65 5.04 -28.73
C GLU A 422 -7.22 5.57 -28.45
N ALA A 423 -6.41 4.86 -27.65
CA ALA A 423 -5.04 5.26 -27.34
C ALA A 423 -4.05 4.09 -27.19
N ILE A 424 -2.84 4.29 -27.71
CA ILE A 424 -1.71 3.36 -27.62
C ILE A 424 -0.50 4.12 -27.08
N THR A 425 -0.01 3.72 -25.91
CA THR A 425 1.26 4.22 -25.36
C THR A 425 2.28 3.10 -25.29
N VAL A 426 3.45 3.27 -25.92
CA VAL A 426 4.60 2.35 -25.82
C VAL A 426 5.77 3.12 -25.22
N ASP A 427 6.14 2.80 -24.00
CA ASP A 427 7.27 3.39 -23.29
C ASP A 427 8.41 2.37 -23.20
N THR A 428 9.61 2.76 -23.62
CA THR A 428 10.82 1.94 -23.52
C THR A 428 11.40 1.92 -22.10
N LYS A 429 11.02 2.88 -21.24
CA LYS A 429 11.38 2.90 -19.82
C LYS A 429 10.58 1.87 -19.04
N GLN A 430 11.24 1.20 -18.09
CA GLN A 430 10.56 0.31 -17.15
C GLN A 430 9.81 1.14 -16.09
N ARG A 431 8.58 0.75 -15.76
CA ARG A 431 7.85 1.32 -14.63
C ARG A 431 8.54 0.90 -13.33
N HIS A 432 9.09 1.85 -12.58
CA HIS A 432 9.77 1.56 -11.30
C HIS A 432 8.88 0.72 -10.38
N SER A 433 9.37 -0.45 -9.98
CA SER A 433 8.79 -1.30 -8.94
C SER A 433 9.84 -1.47 -7.85
N MET A 434 9.45 -1.32 -6.57
CA MET A 434 10.39 -1.25 -5.43
C MET A 434 11.30 -2.47 -5.27
N ASP A 435 10.95 -3.61 -5.88
CA ASP A 435 11.66 -4.89 -5.71
C ASP A 435 12.60 -5.25 -6.88
N PHE A 436 12.78 -4.38 -7.88
CA PHE A 436 13.75 -4.61 -8.95
C PHE A 436 14.70 -3.42 -9.05
N SER A 437 16.01 -3.71 -9.02
CA SER A 437 17.03 -2.69 -9.25
C SER A 437 16.80 -2.05 -10.62
N PRO A 438 16.86 -0.71 -10.73
CA PRO A 438 16.80 -0.07 -12.04
C PRO A 438 18.00 -0.56 -12.86
N TYR A 439 17.74 -1.09 -14.05
CA TYR A 439 18.81 -1.57 -14.93
C TYR A 439 19.64 -0.37 -15.38
N THR A 440 20.81 -0.19 -14.78
CA THR A 440 21.69 0.96 -15.05
C THR A 440 22.52 0.71 -16.29
N ASP A 441 21.91 0.87 -17.46
CA ASP A 441 22.67 0.95 -18.71
C ASP A 441 22.29 2.21 -19.50
N ARG A 442 23.31 2.94 -19.96
CA ARG A 442 23.19 4.20 -20.70
C ARG A 442 23.67 3.96 -22.14
N GLY A 443 22.87 3.21 -22.90
CA GLY A 443 23.21 2.79 -24.26
C GLY A 443 22.10 3.07 -25.28
N PRO A 444 22.37 2.81 -26.58
CA PRO A 444 21.50 3.20 -27.70
C PRO A 444 20.23 2.37 -28.00
N PRO A 445 19.91 1.19 -27.42
CA PRO A 445 18.81 0.36 -27.96
C PRO A 445 17.40 0.92 -27.66
N PHE A 446 17.27 1.94 -26.81
CA PHE A 446 15.97 2.59 -26.53
C PHE A 446 15.41 3.30 -27.77
N GLU A 447 16.19 4.17 -28.43
CA GLU A 447 15.72 4.88 -29.63
C GLU A 447 15.45 3.91 -30.80
N GLU A 448 16.24 2.85 -30.90
CA GLU A 448 16.05 1.80 -31.89
C GLU A 448 14.76 1.02 -31.65
N ALA A 449 14.48 0.61 -30.40
CA ALA A 449 13.22 -0.03 -30.04
C ALA A 449 12.00 0.89 -30.30
N ARG A 450 12.11 2.20 -30.04
CA ARG A 450 11.09 3.19 -30.42
C ARG A 450 10.92 3.29 -31.93
N ARG A 451 12.02 3.27 -32.70
CA ARG A 451 12.01 3.34 -34.17
C ARG A 451 11.28 2.13 -34.75
N ILE A 452 11.58 0.92 -34.28
CA ILE A 452 10.88 -0.31 -34.67
C ILE A 452 9.40 -0.23 -34.31
N ALA A 453 9.05 0.14 -33.07
CA ALA A 453 7.64 0.29 -32.67
C ALA A 453 6.88 1.28 -33.57
N LYS A 454 7.45 2.46 -33.84
CA LYS A 454 6.86 3.46 -34.74
C LYS A 454 6.71 2.94 -36.17
N ALA A 455 7.75 2.32 -36.73
CA ALA A 455 7.73 1.79 -38.09
C ALA A 455 6.64 0.72 -38.24
N SER A 456 6.63 -0.29 -37.38
CA SER A 456 5.67 -1.40 -37.43
C SER A 456 4.23 -0.92 -37.23
N LEU A 457 3.97 0.00 -36.29
CA LEU A 457 2.64 0.57 -36.08
C LEU A 457 2.19 1.50 -37.22
N SER A 458 3.12 2.09 -37.98
CA SER A 458 2.79 2.90 -39.16
C SER A 458 2.44 2.05 -40.38
N THR A 459 2.91 0.81 -40.44
CA THR A 459 2.57 -0.17 -41.50
C THR A 459 1.29 -0.96 -41.23
N THR A 460 0.77 -0.92 -40.01
CA THR A 460 -0.49 -1.60 -39.61
C THR A 460 -1.67 -0.64 -39.69
N SER A 461 -2.84 -1.14 -40.10
CA SER A 461 -4.08 -0.36 -40.12
C SER A 461 -4.57 -0.07 -38.70
N LEU A 462 -4.17 1.08 -38.14
CA LEU A 462 -4.69 1.58 -36.87
C LEU A 462 -6.19 1.90 -36.95
N PRO A 463 -6.98 1.69 -35.89
CA PRO A 463 -8.36 2.17 -35.81
C PRO A 463 -8.46 3.67 -36.01
N GLN A 464 -9.56 4.13 -36.63
CA GLN A 464 -9.77 5.53 -36.93
C GLN A 464 -9.74 6.38 -35.65
N ASN A 465 -8.88 7.41 -35.65
CA ASN A 465 -8.62 8.34 -34.54
C ASN A 465 -7.80 7.80 -33.34
N ALA A 466 -7.22 6.59 -33.44
CA ALA A 466 -6.33 6.06 -32.40
C ALA A 466 -5.10 6.96 -32.15
N ARG A 467 -4.90 7.40 -30.91
CA ARG A 467 -3.75 8.24 -30.53
C ARG A 467 -2.52 7.40 -30.20
N LEU A 468 -1.52 7.44 -31.07
CA LEU A 468 -0.24 6.75 -30.85
C LEU A 468 0.79 7.65 -30.14
N ARG A 469 1.37 7.14 -29.04
CA ARG A 469 2.46 7.79 -28.31
C ARG A 469 3.59 6.78 -28.00
N VAL A 470 4.77 6.98 -28.61
CA VAL A 470 5.95 6.13 -28.38
C VAL A 470 7.06 6.96 -27.71
N ILE A 471 7.51 6.53 -26.51
CA ILE A 471 8.35 7.31 -25.55
C ILE A 471 9.50 6.49 -24.94
#